data_AF-A0A1F3ZXR7-F1
#
_entry.id   AF-A0A1F3ZXR7-F1
#
_cell.length_a   1.000
_cell.length_b   1.000
_cell.length_c   1.000
_cell.angle_alpha   90.00
_cell.angle_beta   90.00
_cell.angle_gamma   90.00
#
_symmetry.space_group_name_H-M   'P 1'
#
loop_
_entity.id
_entity.type
_entity.pdbx_description
1 polymer ?
#
loop_
_entity_poly.entity_id
_entity_poly.type
_entity_poly.pdbx_seq_one_letter_code
_entity_poly.pdbx_strand_id
1 'polypeptide(L)'
;MKMLSVRLDDSEFVVLSRLNKHLGASSLRVVKRGIAALAQQKLRAESPHKMAVKLGLIGVFGGRADLSETVAVRVRRKLRAESAPRR
;
A
#
# COMPACT_ATOMS: atom_id res chain seq x y z
N MET A 1 -10.08 15.18 0.02
CA MET A 1 -9.70 14.55 -1.27
C MET A 1 -8.42 15.18 -1.78
N LYS A 2 -7.47 14.40 -2.31
CA LYS A 2 -6.27 14.95 -2.97
C LYS A 2 -6.54 15.05 -4.48
N MET A 3 -6.22 16.19 -5.09
CA MET A 3 -6.44 16.47 -6.51
C MET A 3 -5.09 16.53 -7.24
N LEU A 4 -4.98 15.83 -8.36
CA LEU A 4 -3.83 15.86 -9.25
C LEU A 4 -4.27 16.47 -10.58
N SER A 5 -3.58 17.53 -10.99
CA SER A 5 -3.76 18.14 -12.31
C SER A 5 -2.58 17.73 -13.19
N VAL A 6 -2.87 17.23 -14.38
CA VAL A 6 -1.86 16.79 -15.36
C VAL A 6 -2.25 17.38 -16.70
N ARG A 7 -1.27 17.93 -17.41
CA ARG A 7 -1.45 18.36 -18.80
C ARG A 7 -1.20 17.18 -19.70
N LEU A 8 -2.12 16.95 -20.62
CA LEU A 8 -1.98 15.94 -21.66
C LEU A 8 -1.62 16.63 -22.96
N ASP A 9 -0.77 16.01 -23.76
CA ASP A 9 -0.56 16.42 -25.14
C ASP A 9 -1.71 15.95 -26.04
N ASP A 10 -1.74 16.44 -27.29
CA ASP A 10 -2.81 16.13 -28.23
C ASP A 10 -2.87 14.63 -28.56
N SER A 11 -1.72 13.95 -28.56
CA SER A 11 -1.64 12.52 -28.85
C SER A 11 -2.23 11.68 -27.72
N GLU A 12 -1.91 12.03 -26.48
CA GLU A 12 -2.42 11.43 -25.25
C GLU A 12 -3.92 11.66 -25.13
N PHE A 13 -4.39 12.87 -25.47
CA PHE A 13 -5.82 13.20 -25.48
C PHE A 13 -6.60 12.37 -26.50
N VAL A 14 -6.06 12.17 -27.70
CA VAL A 14 -6.69 11.33 -28.75
C VAL A 14 -6.78 9.88 -28.28
N VAL A 15 -5.72 9.34 -27.68
CA VAL A 15 -5.70 7.98 -27.13
C VAL A 15 -6.75 7.83 -26.02
N LEU A 16 -6.79 8.77 -25.07
CA LEU A 16 -7.77 8.76 -23.99
C LEU A 16 -9.21 8.82 -24.52
N SER A 17 -9.45 9.65 -25.53
CA SER A 17 -10.77 9.76 -26.17
C SER A 17 -11.21 8.47 -26.86
N ARG A 18 -10.29 7.76 -27.53
CA ARG A 18 -10.57 6.45 -28.12
C ARG A 18 -10.88 5.40 -27.04
N LEU A 19 -10.11 5.39 -25.94
CA LEU A 19 -10.34 4.49 -24.82
C LEU A 19 -11.70 4.74 -24.15
N ASN A 20 -12.10 6.00 -23.99
CA ASN A 20 -13.42 6.35 -23.47
C ASN A 20 -14.56 5.79 -24.32
N LYS A 21 -14.46 5.96 -25.64
CA LYS A 21 -15.44 5.42 -26.60
C LYS A 21 -15.50 3.90 -26.55
N HIS A 22 -14.36 3.23 -26.51
CA HIS A 22 -14.27 1.78 -26.48
C HIS A 22 -14.81 1.18 -25.17
N LEU A 23 -14.56 1.84 -24.03
CA LEU A 23 -14.93 1.34 -22.71
C LEU A 23 -16.29 1.84 -22.22
N GLY A 24 -16.96 2.73 -22.96
CA GLY A 24 -18.21 3.36 -22.54
C GLY A 24 -18.08 4.09 -21.20
N ALA A 25 -16.91 4.68 -20.93
CA ALA A 25 -16.55 5.23 -19.63
C ALA A 25 -16.03 6.67 -19.74
N SER A 26 -16.16 7.43 -18.65
CA SER A 26 -15.62 8.79 -18.57
C SER A 26 -14.09 8.79 -18.48
N SER A 27 -13.46 9.86 -18.99
CA SER A 27 -11.99 10.06 -18.94
C SER A 27 -11.41 9.79 -17.56
N LEU A 28 -12.05 10.33 -16.51
CA LEU A 28 -11.61 10.15 -15.13
C LEU A 28 -11.62 8.68 -14.69
N ARG A 29 -12.65 7.92 -15.10
CA ARG A 29 -12.77 6.50 -14.75
C ARG A 29 -11.73 5.66 -15.47
N VAL A 30 -11.45 5.97 -16.73
CA VAL A 30 -10.41 5.32 -17.53
C VAL A 30 -9.03 5.59 -16.93
N VAL A 31 -8.70 6.85 -16.63
CA VAL A 31 -7.42 7.22 -16.01
C VAL A 31 -7.25 6.56 -14.64
N LYS A 32 -8.27 6.58 -13.79
CA LYS A 32 -8.22 5.90 -12.47
C LYS A 32 -7.96 4.40 -12.60
N ARG A 33 -8.62 3.73 -13.56
CA ARG A 33 -8.37 2.31 -13.83
C ARG A 33 -6.94 2.07 -14.32
N GLY A 34 -6.43 2.90 -15.22
CA GLY A 34 -5.05 2.81 -15.69
C GLY A 34 -4.03 2.95 -14.56
N ILE A 35 -4.16 3.99 -13.73
CA ILE A 35 -3.27 4.20 -12.58
C ILE A 35 -3.37 3.03 -11.58
N ALA A 36 -4.58 2.55 -11.31
CA ALA A 36 -4.77 1.41 -10.41
C ALA A 36 -4.11 0.14 -10.97
N ALA A 37 -4.21 -0.13 -12.27
CA ALA A 37 -3.56 -1.26 -12.92
C ALA A 37 -2.03 -1.16 -12.86
N LEU A 38 -1.46 0.03 -13.08
CA LEU A 38 -0.02 0.28 -12.95
C LEU A 38 0.45 0.12 -11.50
N ALA A 39 -0.31 0.64 -10.54
CA ALA A 39 -0.03 0.44 -9.13
C ALA A 39 -0.08 -1.05 -8.76
N GLN A 40 -1.08 -1.78 -9.24
CA GLN A 40 -1.19 -3.22 -9.03
C GLN A 40 -0.05 -3.99 -9.69
N GLN A 41 0.40 -3.63 -10.90
CA GLN A 41 1.57 -4.24 -11.52
C GLN A 41 2.85 -4.01 -10.70
N LYS A 42 3.04 -2.81 -10.14
CA LYS A 42 4.16 -2.56 -9.21
C LYS A 42 4.01 -3.32 -7.90
N LEU A 43 2.79 -3.46 -7.38
CA LEU A 43 2.47 -4.22 -6.17
C LEU A 43 2.47 -5.74 -6.39
N ARG A 44 2.47 -6.24 -7.62
CA ARG A 44 2.66 -7.68 -7.90
C ARG A 44 4.05 -8.16 -7.47
N ALA A 45 5.05 -7.26 -7.42
CA ALA A 45 6.37 -7.59 -6.92
C ALA A 45 6.40 -7.74 -5.38
N GLU A 46 5.59 -6.97 -4.64
CA GLU A 46 5.52 -7.05 -3.19
C GLU A 46 4.14 -6.54 -2.70
N SER A 47 3.39 -7.39 -2.01
CA SER A 47 2.06 -7.00 -1.51
C SER A 47 2.19 -5.85 -0.49
N PRO A 48 1.21 -4.93 -0.41
CA PRO A 48 1.24 -3.84 0.57
C PRO A 48 1.44 -4.34 2.00
N HIS A 49 0.91 -5.53 2.32
CA HIS A 49 1.12 -6.19 3.60
C HIS A 49 2.59 -6.60 3.81
N LYS A 50 3.22 -7.27 2.84
CA LYS A 50 4.65 -7.64 2.92
C LYS A 50 5.53 -6.40 3.04
N MET A 51 5.23 -5.35 2.29
CA MET A 51 5.93 -4.07 2.37
C MET A 51 5.77 -3.43 3.75
N ALA A 52 4.57 -3.41 4.31
CA ALA A 52 4.31 -2.87 5.65
C ALA A 52 5.01 -3.70 6.74
N VAL A 53 5.10 -5.02 6.60
CA VAL A 53 5.89 -5.88 7.50
C VAL A 53 7.38 -5.58 7.38
N LYS A 54 7.91 -5.48 6.16
CA LYS A 54 9.32 -5.16 5.89
C LYS A 54 9.74 -3.78 6.42
N LEU A 55 8.83 -2.81 6.35
CA LEU A 55 9.01 -1.47 6.89
C LEU A 55 8.75 -1.38 8.40
N GLY A 56 8.42 -2.49 9.07
CA GLY A 56 8.14 -2.53 10.50
C GLY A 56 6.82 -1.84 10.91
N LEU A 57 5.97 -1.49 9.95
CA LEU A 57 4.65 -0.86 10.18
C LEU A 57 3.63 -1.88 10.69
N ILE A 58 3.80 -3.16 10.34
CA ILE A 58 2.98 -4.30 10.79
C ILE A 58 3.93 -5.37 11.33
N GLY A 59 3.64 -5.97 12.48
CA GLY A 59 4.44 -7.09 13.01
C GLY A 59 5.30 -6.81 14.24
N VAL A 60 5.16 -5.64 14.89
CA VAL A 60 5.67 -5.47 16.28
C VAL A 60 4.94 -6.42 17.27
N PHE A 61 3.83 -7.03 16.86
CA PHE A 61 2.98 -7.88 17.69
C PHE A 61 2.78 -9.25 17.06
N GLY A 62 3.83 -10.07 17.06
CA GLY A 62 3.76 -11.50 16.73
C GLY A 62 3.50 -12.34 17.98
N GLY A 63 2.23 -12.56 18.31
CA GLY A 63 1.76 -13.42 19.41
C GLY A 63 0.24 -13.38 19.52
N ARG A 64 -0.40 -14.32 20.24
CA ARG A 64 -1.84 -14.23 20.56
C ARG A 64 -2.10 -12.82 21.11
N ALA A 65 -2.91 -12.04 20.41
CA ALA A 65 -3.19 -10.67 20.78
C ALA A 65 -3.99 -10.67 22.07
N ASP A 66 -3.31 -10.66 23.21
CA ASP A 66 -3.93 -10.25 24.45
C ASP A 66 -4.11 -8.73 24.36
N LEU A 67 -5.23 -8.31 23.78
CA LEU A 67 -5.57 -6.89 23.56
C LEU A 67 -5.63 -6.08 24.87
N SER A 68 -5.58 -6.75 26.03
CA SER A 68 -5.49 -6.14 27.34
C SER A 68 -4.07 -5.66 27.72
N GLU A 69 -3.03 -6.14 27.02
CA GLU A 69 -1.65 -5.82 27.35
C GLU A 69 -1.19 -4.54 26.64
N THR A 70 -0.90 -3.50 27.43
CA THR A 70 -0.43 -2.22 26.91
C THR A 70 0.95 -2.33 26.25
N VAL A 71 1.19 -1.48 25.23
CA VAL A 71 2.43 -1.46 24.42
C VAL A 71 3.70 -1.43 25.29
N ALA A 72 3.68 -0.68 26.40
CA ALA A 72 4.81 -0.56 27.33
C ALA A 72 5.21 -1.91 27.97
N VAL A 73 4.24 -2.77 28.28
CA VAL A 73 4.49 -4.07 28.91
C VAL A 73 5.16 -5.03 27.92
N ARG A 74 4.69 -5.05 26.66
CA ARG A 74 5.28 -5.88 25.60
C ARG A 74 6.70 -5.49 25.25
N VAL A 75 6.98 -4.18 25.12
CA VAL A 75 8.33 -3.68 24.84
C VAL A 75 9.30 -4.08 25.96
N ARG A 76 8.91 -3.91 27.23
CA ARG A 76 9.73 -4.32 28.38
C ARG A 76 10.01 -5.82 28.38
N ARG A 77 9.01 -6.65 28.05
CA ARG A 77 9.18 -8.11 27.97
C ARG A 77 10.15 -8.51 26.87
N LYS A 78 10.07 -7.89 25.69
CA LYS A 78 10.96 -8.19 24.56
C LYS A 78 12.41 -7.80 24.88
N LEU A 79 12.63 -6.62 25.44
CA LEU A 79 13.96 -6.18 25.87
C LEU A 79 14.56 -7.12 26.93
N ARG A 80 13.75 -7.58 27.90
CA ARG A 80 14.22 -8.57 28.89
C ARG A 80 14.57 -9.93 28.26
N ALA A 81 13.85 -10.37 27.24
CA ALA A 81 14.13 -11.62 26.54
C ALA A 81 15.41 -11.52 25.68
N GLU A 82 15.67 -10.37 25.06
CA GLU A 82 16.90 -10.12 24.29
C GLU A 82 18.13 -9.94 25.19
N SER A 83 17.95 -9.36 26.38
CA SER A 83 19.02 -9.18 27.38
C SER A 83 19.28 -10.42 28.24
N ALA A 84 18.52 -11.51 28.08
CA ALA A 84 18.76 -12.74 28.81
C ALA A 84 20.00 -13.46 28.24
N PRO A 85 21.01 -13.81 29.06
CA PRO A 85 22.16 -14.55 28.59
C PRO A 85 21.69 -15.90 28.04
N ARG A 86 21.99 -16.16 26.77
CA ARG A 86 21.81 -17.48 26.16
C ARG A 86 22.71 -18.45 26.94
N ARG A 87 22.10 -19.28 27.78
CA ARG A 87 22.74 -20.47 28.36
C ARG A 87 22.69 -21.60 27.35
#